data_AF-Q24HV6-F1
#
_entry.id   AF-Q24HV6-F1
#
_cell.length_a   1.000
_cell.length_b   1.000
_cell.length_c   1.000
_cell.angle_alpha   90.00
_cell.angle_beta   90.00
_cell.angle_gamma   90.00
#
_symmetry.space_group_name_H-M   'P 1'
#
loop_
_entity.id
_entity.type
_entity.pdbx_description
1 polymer ?
#
loop_
_entity_poly.entity_id
_entity_poly.type
_entity_poly.pdbx_seq_one_letter_code
_entity_poly.pdbx_strand_id
1 'polypeptide(L)'
;MSVVFEVEDHFQLAVLSAVIYSFEMILIGFLIPGQMRGKVFTSEFMRENFGKEHLDNTGLPVDNSQGYPDMGHGRYSDKLPYAKWLQFAKSQRVHYNFLENWGPQTLFIIVGALKFPIFSAVLGFVAILGRLLYTVGYMLPQGSSNFIRLFGAIAGDIVMLISFILSFIACVQAYYN
;
A
#
# COMPACT_ATOMS: atom_id res chain seq x y z
N MET A 1 1.76 37.76 -11.09
CA MET A 1 0.77 37.89 -10.01
C MET A 1 0.76 36.56 -9.28
N SER A 2 1.41 36.47 -8.12
CA SER A 2 1.42 35.27 -7.29
C SER A 2 0.16 35.27 -6.43
N VAL A 3 -0.68 34.24 -6.57
CA VAL A 3 -1.80 34.01 -5.66
C VAL A 3 -1.20 33.45 -4.37
N VAL A 4 -1.23 34.24 -3.29
CA VAL A 4 -0.84 33.79 -1.96
C VAL A 4 -2.09 33.17 -1.33
N PHE A 5 -2.07 31.86 -1.11
CA PHE A 5 -3.10 31.20 -0.33
C PHE A 5 -2.73 31.34 1.14
N GLU A 6 -3.53 32.09 1.90
CA GLU A 6 -3.48 32.02 3.36
C GLU A 6 -4.13 30.70 3.78
N VAL A 7 -3.30 29.77 4.27
CA VAL A 7 -3.76 28.48 4.73
C VAL A 7 -3.87 28.51 6.24
N GLU A 8 -4.91 27.88 6.77
CA GLU A 8 -5.17 27.81 8.20
C GLU A 8 -3.97 27.24 8.96
N ASP A 9 -3.77 27.75 10.18
CA ASP A 9 -2.73 27.25 11.08
C ASP A 9 -2.83 25.73 11.18
N HIS A 10 -1.68 25.05 11.13
CA HIS A 10 -1.54 23.60 11.19
C HIS A 10 -1.93 22.78 9.94
N PHE A 11 -2.36 23.39 8.83
CA PHE A 11 -2.59 22.66 7.57
C PHE A 11 -1.37 21.82 7.14
N GLN A 12 -0.17 22.37 7.37
CA GLN A 12 1.10 21.70 7.07
C GLN A 12 1.25 20.35 7.80
N LEU A 13 0.65 20.18 9.00
CA LEU A 13 0.69 18.91 9.72
C LEU A 13 -0.15 17.83 9.02
N ALA A 14 -1.29 18.21 8.45
CA ALA A 14 -2.11 17.27 7.69
C ALA A 14 -1.41 16.85 6.39
N VAL A 15 -0.80 17.81 5.68
CA VAL A 15 0.02 17.52 4.51
C VAL A 15 1.20 16.61 4.88
N LEU A 16 1.89 16.88 5.99
CA LEU A 16 2.97 16.03 6.48
C LEU A 16 2.48 14.59 6.74
N SER A 17 1.32 14.42 7.37
CA SER A 17 0.74 13.10 7.59
C SER A 17 0.45 12.36 6.26
N ALA A 18 -0.06 13.07 5.25
CA ALA A 18 -0.31 12.52 3.91
C ALA A 18 0.99 12.14 3.16
N VAL A 19 2.05 12.94 3.31
CA VAL A 19 3.38 12.65 2.76
C VAL A 19 3.96 11.40 3.41
N ILE A 20 3.91 11.30 4.74
CA ILE A 20 4.40 10.12 5.47
C ILE A 20 3.60 8.88 5.07
N TYR A 21 2.28 8.98 4.99
CA TYR A 21 1.41 7.89 4.56
C TYR A 21 1.73 7.40 3.14
N SER A 22 2.04 8.34 2.24
CA SER A 22 2.48 8.01 0.87
C SER A 22 3.84 7.35 0.85
N PHE A 23 4.78 7.82 1.66
CA PHE A 23 6.10 7.22 1.78
C PHE A 23 6.04 5.81 2.40
N GLU A 24 5.17 5.61 3.40
CA GLU A 24 4.90 4.30 4.01
C GLU A 24 4.43 3.27 2.97
N MET A 25 3.51 3.66 2.08
CA MET A 25 3.02 2.79 1.00
C MET A 25 4.16 2.30 0.10
N ILE A 26 5.06 3.22 -0.29
CA ILE A 26 6.25 2.91 -1.09
C ILE A 26 7.21 1.99 -0.32
N LEU A 27 7.50 2.31 0.94
CA LEU A 27 8.37 1.50 1.79
C LEU A 27 7.83 0.08 1.96
N ILE A 28 6.53 -0.08 2.22
CA ILE A 28 5.91 -1.40 2.34
C ILE A 28 6.04 -2.16 1.02
N GLY A 29 5.88 -1.52 -0.14
CA GLY A 29 6.09 -2.15 -1.44
C GLY A 29 7.50 -2.73 -1.63
N PHE A 30 8.53 -1.97 -1.25
CA PHE A 30 9.91 -2.46 -1.34
C PHE A 30 10.24 -3.52 -0.29
N LEU A 31 9.85 -3.26 0.96
CA LEU A 31 10.26 -4.07 2.11
C LEU A 31 9.48 -5.38 2.24
N ILE A 32 8.22 -5.43 1.79
CA ILE A 32 7.35 -6.59 1.98
C ILE A 32 7.30 -7.47 0.71
N PRO A 33 6.60 -7.11 -0.39
CA PRO A 33 6.63 -7.93 -1.59
C PRO A 33 7.97 -7.88 -2.32
N GLY A 34 8.67 -6.74 -2.38
CA GLY A 34 9.98 -6.64 -3.03
C GLY A 34 11.03 -7.57 -2.43
N GLN A 35 11.17 -7.59 -1.11
CA GLN A 35 12.07 -8.54 -0.44
C GLN A 35 11.62 -9.99 -0.61
N MET A 36 10.32 -10.28 -0.48
CA MET A 36 9.81 -11.64 -0.65
C MET A 36 10.03 -12.16 -2.06
N ARG A 37 9.92 -11.30 -3.07
CA ARG A 37 10.20 -11.61 -4.47
C ARG A 37 11.61 -12.16 -4.66
N GLY A 38 12.62 -11.45 -4.15
CA GLY A 38 14.02 -11.90 -4.22
C GLY A 38 14.29 -13.22 -3.48
N LYS A 39 13.46 -13.58 -2.49
CA LYS A 39 13.58 -14.85 -1.75
C LYS A 39 12.94 -16.04 -2.46
N VAL A 40 11.86 -15.82 -3.21
CA VAL A 40 11.10 -16.91 -3.85
C VAL A 40 11.50 -17.13 -5.31
N PHE A 41 11.84 -16.08 -6.04
CA PHE A 41 12.25 -16.13 -7.44
C PHE A 41 13.76 -15.87 -7.58
N THR A 42 14.56 -16.79 -7.06
CA THR A 42 16.02 -16.74 -7.24
C THR A 42 16.41 -17.02 -8.68
N SER A 43 17.55 -16.52 -9.14
CA SER A 43 18.05 -16.80 -10.50
C SER A 43 18.16 -18.30 -10.79
N GLU A 44 18.51 -19.10 -9.77
CA GLU A 44 18.56 -20.56 -9.86
C GLU A 44 17.17 -21.15 -10.12
N PHE A 45 16.18 -20.81 -9.28
CA PHE A 45 14.79 -21.26 -9.47
C PHE A 45 14.25 -20.88 -10.85
N MET A 46 14.52 -19.65 -11.31
CA MET A 46 14.09 -19.16 -12.61
C MET A 46 14.74 -19.95 -13.75
N ARG A 47 16.04 -20.18 -13.69
CA ARG A 47 16.78 -20.94 -14.71
C ARG A 47 16.35 -22.39 -14.77
N GLU A 48 16.17 -23.04 -13.64
CA GLU A 48 15.79 -24.46 -13.56
C GLU A 48 14.37 -24.71 -14.08
N ASN A 49 13.42 -23.86 -13.71
CA ASN A 49 12.01 -24.10 -14.03
C ASN A 49 11.59 -23.48 -15.37
N PHE A 50 12.23 -22.39 -15.80
CA PHE A 50 11.79 -21.60 -16.94
C PHE A 50 12.89 -21.26 -17.94
N GLY A 51 14.15 -21.59 -17.68
CA GLY A 51 15.28 -21.15 -18.53
C GLY A 51 15.16 -21.61 -19.98
N LYS A 52 14.83 -22.89 -20.20
CA LYS A 52 14.62 -23.42 -21.56
C LYS A 52 13.38 -22.81 -22.21
N GLU A 53 12.24 -22.82 -21.52
CA GLU A 53 10.99 -22.30 -22.05
C GLU A 53 11.10 -20.81 -22.43
N HIS A 54 11.75 -20.01 -21.59
CA HIS A 54 11.98 -18.60 -21.85
C HIS A 54 12.87 -18.42 -23.09
N LEU A 55 14.00 -19.13 -23.16
CA LEU A 55 14.91 -19.06 -24.31
C LEU A 55 14.23 -19.45 -25.62
N ASP A 56 13.44 -20.53 -25.61
CA ASP A 56 12.74 -21.03 -26.79
C ASP A 56 11.69 -20.02 -27.31
N ASN A 57 11.10 -19.21 -26.44
CA ASN A 57 10.03 -18.27 -26.80
C ASN A 57 10.51 -16.81 -27.00
N THR A 58 11.57 -16.38 -26.33
CA THR A 58 12.06 -14.99 -26.39
C THR A 58 13.39 -14.84 -27.12
N GLY A 59 14.12 -15.95 -27.33
CA GLY A 59 15.48 -15.93 -27.86
C GLY A 59 16.52 -15.40 -26.87
N LEU A 60 16.13 -15.09 -25.63
CA LEU A 60 16.99 -14.56 -24.58
C LEU A 60 17.05 -15.52 -23.39
N PRO A 61 18.16 -15.59 -22.64
CA PRO A 61 18.20 -16.35 -21.40
C PRO A 61 17.27 -15.69 -20.36
N VAL A 62 16.66 -16.50 -19.49
CA VAL A 62 15.88 -15.96 -18.37
C VAL A 62 16.79 -15.13 -17.47
N ASP A 63 16.37 -13.90 -17.20
CA ASP A 63 17.12 -12.93 -16.44
C ASP A 63 16.88 -13.06 -14.94
N ASN A 64 17.60 -12.25 -14.15
CA ASN A 64 17.30 -12.07 -12.72
C ASN A 64 16.13 -11.08 -12.53
N SER A 65 15.04 -11.24 -13.28
CA SER A 65 13.83 -10.41 -13.17
C SER A 65 13.11 -10.56 -11.84
N GLN A 66 13.61 -11.39 -10.92
CA GLN A 66 12.92 -11.71 -9.67
C GLN A 66 11.49 -12.19 -9.95
N GLY A 67 11.27 -12.88 -11.07
CA GLY A 67 9.96 -13.37 -11.47
C GLY A 67 8.95 -12.27 -11.87
N TYR A 68 9.38 -11.09 -12.29
CA TYR A 68 8.46 -10.18 -13.01
C TYR A 68 8.05 -10.79 -14.36
N PRO A 69 6.80 -10.58 -14.82
CA PRO A 69 5.74 -9.72 -14.25
C PRO A 69 4.79 -10.43 -13.26
N ASP A 70 5.14 -11.59 -12.71
CA ASP A 70 4.24 -12.38 -11.86
C ASP A 70 3.96 -11.70 -10.51
N MET A 71 2.67 -11.59 -10.14
CA MET A 71 2.19 -10.95 -8.91
C MET A 71 1.51 -11.93 -7.93
N GLY A 72 1.83 -13.23 -8.01
CA GLY A 72 1.41 -14.25 -7.04
C GLY A 72 0.36 -15.24 -7.54
N HIS A 73 -0.08 -15.09 -8.79
CA HIS A 73 -1.02 -15.98 -9.46
C HIS A 73 -0.63 -16.27 -10.92
N GLY A 74 0.60 -15.95 -11.31
CA GLY A 74 1.10 -16.18 -12.66
C GLY A 74 1.89 -17.48 -12.82
N ARG A 75 2.47 -17.63 -14.01
CA ARG A 75 3.19 -18.82 -14.48
C ARG A 75 4.40 -19.18 -13.62
N TYR A 76 5.08 -18.18 -13.04
CA TYR A 76 6.25 -18.43 -12.18
C TYR A 76 5.85 -18.88 -10.79
N SER A 77 4.81 -18.25 -10.23
CA SER A 77 4.29 -18.53 -8.90
C SER A 77 3.64 -19.91 -8.80
N ASP A 78 3.11 -20.46 -9.90
CA ASP A 78 2.53 -21.81 -9.98
C ASP A 78 3.55 -22.93 -9.68
N LYS A 79 4.83 -22.70 -9.97
CA LYS A 79 5.92 -23.65 -9.67
C LYS A 79 6.45 -23.52 -8.24
N LEU A 80 5.99 -22.54 -7.47
CA LEU A 80 6.46 -22.38 -6.09
C LEU A 80 5.84 -23.45 -5.18
N PRO A 81 6.59 -23.96 -4.19
CA PRO A 81 6.00 -24.71 -3.09
C PRO A 81 4.91 -23.90 -2.41
N TYR A 82 3.81 -24.57 -2.03
CA TYR A 82 2.61 -23.91 -1.47
C TYR A 82 2.92 -22.89 -0.37
N ALA A 83 3.82 -23.22 0.56
CA ALA A 83 4.19 -22.31 1.65
C ALA A 83 4.88 -21.02 1.15
N LYS A 84 5.77 -21.13 0.16
CA LYS A 84 6.45 -19.97 -0.44
C LYS A 84 5.48 -19.14 -1.30
N TRP A 85 4.65 -19.83 -2.08
CA TRP A 85 3.57 -19.21 -2.84
C TRP A 85 2.65 -18.40 -1.93
N LEU A 86 2.17 -19.00 -0.83
CA LEU A 86 1.27 -18.34 0.12
C LEU A 86 1.91 -17.10 0.75
N GLN A 87 3.19 -17.17 1.15
CA GLN A 87 3.88 -16.01 1.70
C GLN A 87 4.04 -14.88 0.68
N PHE A 88 4.36 -15.21 -0.57
CA PHE A 88 4.48 -14.23 -1.64
C PHE A 88 3.13 -13.62 -2.03
N ALA A 89 2.08 -14.43 -2.14
CA ALA A 89 0.72 -13.94 -2.41
C ALA A 89 0.23 -13.01 -1.28
N LYS A 90 0.53 -13.35 -0.02
CA LYS A 90 0.22 -12.49 1.13
C LYS A 90 0.96 -11.16 1.10
N SER A 91 2.26 -11.17 0.77
CA SER A 91 3.06 -9.95 0.69
C SER A 91 2.58 -9.02 -0.43
N GLN A 92 2.19 -9.58 -1.58
CA GLN A 92 1.55 -8.84 -2.66
C GLN A 92 0.20 -8.26 -2.24
N ARG A 93 -0.66 -9.07 -1.59
CA ARG A 93 -2.00 -8.60 -1.18
C ARG A 93 -1.96 -7.47 -0.17
N VAL A 94 -1.02 -7.49 0.77
CA VAL A 94 -0.80 -6.38 1.72
C VAL A 94 -0.52 -5.08 0.99
N HIS A 95 0.41 -5.10 0.05
CA HIS A 95 0.79 -3.89 -0.67
C HIS A 95 -0.33 -3.40 -1.59
N TYR A 96 -0.99 -4.31 -2.34
CA TYR A 96 -2.12 -3.93 -3.19
C TYR A 96 -3.28 -3.36 -2.40
N ASN A 97 -3.61 -3.93 -1.24
CA ASN A 97 -4.65 -3.35 -0.39
C ASN A 97 -4.28 -1.95 0.10
N PHE A 98 -3.01 -1.68 0.40
CA PHE A 98 -2.57 -0.32 0.69
C PHE A 98 -2.74 0.55 -0.56
N LEU A 99 -2.22 0.14 -1.72
CA LEU A 99 -2.30 0.91 -2.96
C LEU A 99 -3.74 1.29 -3.35
N GLU A 100 -4.69 0.37 -3.21
CA GLU A 100 -6.14 0.59 -3.44
C GLU A 100 -6.71 1.72 -2.56
N ASN A 101 -6.22 1.83 -1.33
CA ASN A 101 -6.68 2.80 -0.34
C ASN A 101 -5.88 4.10 -0.32
N TRP A 102 -4.63 4.06 -0.81
CA TRP A 102 -3.66 5.16 -0.69
C TRP A 102 -4.15 6.45 -1.35
N GLY A 103 -4.64 6.35 -2.59
CA GLY A 103 -5.10 7.50 -3.37
C GLY A 103 -6.28 8.22 -2.70
N PRO A 104 -7.41 7.53 -2.45
CA PRO A 104 -8.56 8.13 -1.78
C PRO A 104 -8.23 8.70 -0.40
N GLN A 105 -7.51 7.95 0.44
CA GLN A 105 -7.17 8.39 1.80
C GLN A 105 -6.33 9.68 1.79
N THR A 106 -5.29 9.72 0.95
CA THR A 106 -4.41 10.90 0.80
C THR A 106 -5.21 12.13 0.34
N LEU A 107 -6.10 11.96 -0.64
CA LEU A 107 -6.95 13.03 -1.13
C LEU A 107 -7.87 13.56 -0.03
N PHE A 108 -8.57 12.68 0.68
CA PHE A 108 -9.53 13.07 1.71
C PHE A 108 -8.85 13.79 2.88
N ILE A 109 -7.65 13.37 3.29
CA ILE A 109 -6.87 14.08 4.32
C ILE A 109 -6.55 15.50 3.87
N ILE A 110 -6.02 15.67 2.65
CA ILE A 110 -5.60 17.00 2.14
C ILE A 110 -6.80 17.93 1.98
N VAL A 111 -7.89 17.43 1.40
CA VAL A 111 -9.11 18.23 1.18
C VAL A 111 -9.80 18.55 2.50
N GLY A 112 -9.92 17.57 3.41
CA GLY A 112 -10.48 17.80 4.74
C GLY A 112 -9.68 18.81 5.55
N ALA A 113 -8.35 18.84 5.38
CA ALA A 113 -7.47 19.76 6.09
C ALA A 113 -7.66 21.23 5.73
N LEU A 114 -8.28 21.53 4.58
CA LEU A 114 -8.60 22.92 4.18
C LEU A 114 -9.57 23.62 5.14
N LYS A 115 -10.33 22.86 5.92
CA LYS A 115 -11.25 23.36 6.96
C LYS A 115 -11.04 22.74 8.34
N PHE A 116 -10.43 21.56 8.39
CA PHE A 116 -10.23 20.79 9.62
C PHE A 116 -8.78 20.28 9.71
N PRO A 117 -7.78 21.18 9.79
CA PRO A 117 -6.36 20.82 9.65
C PRO A 117 -5.88 19.84 10.73
N ILE A 118 -6.18 20.11 12.01
CA ILE A 118 -5.74 19.26 13.13
C ILE A 118 -6.43 17.88 13.08
N PHE A 119 -7.75 17.84 12.87
CA PHE A 119 -8.48 16.57 12.78
C PHE A 119 -7.99 15.72 11.62
N SER A 120 -7.75 16.33 10.45
CA SER A 120 -7.25 15.62 9.28
C SER A 120 -5.83 15.09 9.50
N ALA A 121 -4.97 15.84 10.21
CA ALA A 121 -3.64 15.37 10.58
C ALA A 121 -3.69 14.16 11.51
N VAL A 122 -4.54 14.19 12.55
CA VAL A 122 -4.71 13.06 13.47
C VAL A 122 -5.18 11.82 12.70
N LEU A 123 -6.17 11.96 11.82
CA LEU A 123 -6.64 10.85 10.98
C LEU A 123 -5.52 10.29 10.10
N GLY A 124 -4.68 11.14 9.50
CA GLY A 124 -3.52 10.69 8.74
C GLY A 124 -2.54 9.84 9.55
N PHE A 125 -2.21 10.26 10.78
CA PHE A 125 -1.34 9.46 11.66
C PHE A 125 -1.98 8.16 12.13
N VAL A 126 -3.29 8.16 12.40
CA VAL A 126 -4.02 6.91 12.73
C VAL A 126 -4.06 5.98 11.51
N ALA A 127 -4.21 6.51 10.29
CA ALA A 127 -4.14 5.70 9.06
C ALA A 127 -2.77 5.01 8.92
N ILE A 128 -1.67 5.73 9.19
CA ILE A 128 -0.31 5.19 9.17
C ILE A 128 -0.19 4.01 10.15
N LEU A 129 -0.57 4.22 11.41
CA LEU A 129 -0.52 3.15 12.41
C LEU A 129 -1.41 1.96 12.04
N GLY A 130 -2.60 2.22 11.50
CA GLY A 130 -3.51 1.19 11.01
C GLY A 130 -2.89 0.35 9.90
N ARG A 131 -2.13 0.96 8.97
CA ARG A 131 -1.44 0.26 7.88
C ARG A 131 -0.26 -0.58 8.35
N LEU A 132 0.51 -0.11 9.34
CA LEU A 132 1.54 -0.93 9.97
C LEU A 132 0.94 -2.16 10.64
N LEU A 133 -0.13 -1.99 11.44
CA LEU A 133 -0.81 -3.11 12.11
C LEU A 133 -1.42 -4.09 11.11
N TYR A 134 -2.07 -3.57 10.06
CA TYR A 134 -2.61 -4.41 8.98
C TYR A 134 -1.51 -5.24 8.32
N THR A 135 -0.41 -4.60 7.94
CA THR A 135 0.74 -5.23 7.29
C THR A 135 1.35 -6.33 8.16
N VAL A 136 1.67 -6.02 9.42
CA VAL A 136 2.25 -6.99 10.36
C VAL A 136 1.29 -8.16 10.58
N GLY A 137 0.03 -7.86 10.89
CA GLY A 137 -0.99 -8.87 11.16
C GLY A 137 -1.21 -9.81 9.96
N TYR A 138 -1.23 -9.26 8.74
CA TYR A 138 -1.43 -10.05 7.53
C TYR A 138 -0.23 -10.95 7.23
N MET A 139 1.00 -10.53 7.57
CA MET A 139 2.20 -11.33 7.33
C MET A 139 2.40 -12.47 8.33
N LEU A 140 1.77 -12.41 9.51
CA LEU A 140 1.79 -13.50 10.50
C LEU A 140 1.17 -14.81 9.96
N PRO A 141 1.48 -16.00 10.52
CA PRO A 141 1.02 -17.28 9.99
C PRO A 141 -0.49 -17.39 9.80
N GLN A 142 -1.28 -16.80 10.71
CA GLN A 142 -2.75 -16.80 10.64
C GLN A 142 -3.30 -15.96 9.48
N GLY A 143 -2.49 -15.07 8.90
CA GLY A 143 -2.81 -14.30 7.70
C GLY A 143 -4.07 -13.45 7.85
N SER A 144 -5.04 -13.68 6.97
CA SER A 144 -6.32 -12.97 6.96
C SER A 144 -7.13 -13.14 8.26
N SER A 145 -6.94 -14.25 8.97
CA SER A 145 -7.63 -14.56 10.23
C SER A 145 -6.95 -13.94 11.46
N ASN A 146 -5.85 -13.21 11.28
CA ASN A 146 -5.14 -12.60 12.39
C ASN A 146 -5.90 -11.38 12.96
N PHE A 147 -6.04 -11.32 14.28
CA PHE A 147 -6.77 -10.23 14.96
C PHE A 147 -6.10 -8.86 14.80
N ILE A 148 -4.76 -8.79 14.77
CA ILE A 148 -4.03 -7.53 14.56
C ILE A 148 -4.34 -6.97 13.18
N ARG A 149 -4.41 -7.84 12.17
CA ARG A 149 -4.82 -7.48 10.81
C ARG A 149 -6.23 -6.92 10.79
N LEU A 150 -7.16 -7.58 11.49
CA LEU A 150 -8.55 -7.14 11.57
C LEU A 150 -8.66 -5.76 12.23
N PHE A 151 -7.96 -5.54 13.34
CA PHE A 151 -7.94 -4.25 14.01
C PHE A 151 -7.38 -3.15 13.10
N GLY A 152 -6.25 -3.41 12.43
CA GLY A 152 -5.67 -2.48 11.46
C GLY A 152 -6.59 -2.17 10.28
N ALA A 153 -7.32 -3.18 9.78
CA ALA A 153 -8.30 -3.00 8.71
C ALA A 153 -9.47 -2.10 9.15
N ILE A 154 -10.11 -2.43 10.27
CA ILE A 154 -11.26 -1.67 10.78
C ILE A 154 -10.85 -0.23 11.12
N ALA A 155 -9.69 -0.05 11.75
CA ALA A 155 -9.17 1.29 12.03
C ALA A 155 -8.96 2.09 10.73
N GLY A 156 -8.38 1.46 9.70
CA GLY A 156 -8.19 2.08 8.38
C GLY A 156 -9.52 2.47 7.71
N ASP A 157 -10.51 1.57 7.71
CA ASP A 157 -11.81 1.80 7.08
C ASP A 157 -12.60 2.92 7.78
N ILE A 158 -12.58 2.95 9.13
CA ILE A 158 -13.19 4.01 9.92
C ILE A 158 -12.52 5.36 9.62
N VAL A 159 -11.18 5.39 9.61
CA VAL A 159 -10.43 6.61 9.31
C VAL A 159 -10.76 7.11 7.90
N MET A 160 -10.84 6.23 6.92
CA MET A 160 -11.18 6.59 5.54
C MET A 160 -12.58 7.20 5.45
N LEU A 161 -13.56 6.60 6.12
CA LEU A 161 -14.94 7.10 6.14
C LEU A 161 -15.01 8.49 6.80
N ILE A 162 -14.33 8.68 7.94
CA ILE A 162 -14.31 9.97 8.62
C ILE A 162 -13.60 11.02 7.74
N SER A 163 -12.45 10.70 7.15
CA SER A 163 -11.73 11.60 6.24
C SER A 163 -12.61 11.99 5.04
N PHE A 164 -13.33 11.03 4.45
CA PHE A 164 -14.29 11.31 3.39
C PHE A 164 -15.36 12.32 3.84
N ILE A 165 -15.99 12.09 4.99
CA ILE A 165 -17.02 13.00 5.55
C ILE A 165 -16.46 14.41 5.77
N LEU A 166 -15.26 14.53 6.37
CA LEU A 166 -14.63 15.83 6.60
C LEU A 166 -14.31 16.54 5.28
N SER A 167 -13.77 15.82 4.30
CA SER A 167 -13.49 16.39 2.98
C SER A 167 -14.76 16.86 2.27
N PHE A 168 -15.86 16.10 2.39
CA PHE A 168 -17.14 16.46 1.81
C PHE A 168 -17.70 17.74 2.47
N ILE A 169 -17.70 17.80 3.80
CA ILE A 169 -18.13 18.99 4.55
C ILE A 169 -17.28 20.20 4.15
N ALA A 170 -15.95 20.02 4.04
CA ALA A 170 -15.04 21.10 3.64
C ALA A 170 -15.39 21.66 2.26
N CYS A 171 -15.65 20.79 1.28
CA CYS A 171 -16.09 21.18 -0.06
C CYS A 171 -17.45 21.89 -0.05
N VAL A 172 -18.44 21.37 0.67
CA VAL A 172 -19.77 21.97 0.76
C VAL A 172 -19.70 23.36 1.40
N GLN A 173 -18.95 23.51 2.49
CA GLN A 173 -18.76 24.81 3.14
C GLN A 173 -18.01 25.79 2.24
N ALA A 174 -17.04 25.35 1.45
CA ALA A 174 -16.33 26.19 0.49
C ALA A 174 -17.21 26.66 -0.68
N TYR A 175 -18.32 25.97 -0.98
CA TYR A 175 -19.28 26.41 -2.00
C TYR A 175 -20.24 27.48 -1.48
N TYR A 176 -20.59 27.45 -0.19
CA TYR A 176 -21.56 28.37 0.42
C TYR A 176 -20.94 29.64 1.02
N ASN A 177 -19.61 29.72 1.11
CA ASN A 177 -18.87 30.91 1.54
C ASN A 177 -18.11 31.52 0.37
#